data_AF-A0A2V7XR67-F1
#
_entry.id   AF-A0A2V7XR67-F1
#
_cell.length_a   1.000
_cell.length_b   1.000
_cell.length_c   1.000
_cell.angle_alpha   90.00
_cell.angle_beta   90.00
_cell.angle_gamma   90.00
#
_symmetry.space_group_name_H-M   'P 1'
#
loop_
_entity.id
_entity.type
_entity.pdbx_description
1 polymer ?
#
loop_
_entity_poly.entity_id
_entity_poly.type
_entity_poly.pdbx_seq_one_letter_code
_entity_poly.pdbx_strand_id
1 'polypeptide(L)' 'MLARGRFDLVLLDVRMPGLNGFETCARIRTSYGAALPVIILTA' A
#
# COMPACT_ATOMS: atom_id res chain seq x y z
N MET A 1 1.74 0.70 15.95
CA MET A 1 2.19 2.08 15.70
C MET A 1 3.28 2.00 14.64
N LEU A 2 3.04 2.54 13.43
CA LEU A 2 4.09 2.56 12.39
C LEU A 2 5.19 3.54 12.80
N ALA A 3 6.46 3.16 12.64
CA ALA A 3 7.58 4.06 12.89
C ALA A 3 7.42 5.29 11.98
N ARG A 4 7.42 6.49 12.56
CA ARG A 4 7.25 7.74 11.81
C ARG A 4 8.51 7.96 10.95
N GLY A 5 8.41 7.75 9.64
CA GLY A 5 9.51 7.89 8.69
C GLY A 5 9.01 7.86 7.25
N ARG A 6 9.89 8.18 6.29
CA ARG A 6 9.60 8.01 4.86
C ARG A 6 9.61 6.51 4.56
N PHE A 7 8.56 6.02 3.91
CA PHE A 7 8.53 4.65 3.41
C PHE A 7 9.28 4.57 2.09
N ASP A 8 10.10 3.54 1.94
CA ASP A 8 10.79 3.26 0.67
C ASP A 8 10.10 2.13 -0.12
N LEU A 9 9.15 1.41 0.50
CA LEU A 9 8.39 0.32 -0.11
C LEU A 9 7.09 0.07 0.67
N VAL A 10 6.03 -0.33 -0.05
CA VAL A 10 4.81 -0.89 0.54
C VAL A 10 4.58 -2.31 0.04
N LEU A 11 4.32 -3.23 0.97
CA LEU A 11 3.79 -4.56 0.68
C LEU A 11 2.29 -4.53 0.95
N LEU A 12 1.47 -4.86 -0.06
CA LEU A 12 0.02 -4.78 0.02
C LEU A 12 -0.61 -6.13 -0.31
N ASP A 13 -1.30 -6.74 0.64
CA ASP A 13 -2.11 -7.94 0.38
C ASP A 13 -3.43 -7.55 -0.30
N VAL A 14 -3.74 -8.16 -1.44
CA VAL A 14 -5.00 -7.90 -2.16
C VAL A 14 -6.19 -8.68 -1.57
N ARG A 15 -5.94 -9.77 -0.86
CA ARG A 15 -6.96 -10.69 -0.31
C ARG A 15 -7.31 -10.38 1.14
N MET A 16 -7.34 -9.11 1.49
CA MET A 16 -7.73 -8.66 2.83
C MET A 16 -9.25 -8.72 3.03
N PRO A 17 -9.76 -9.37 4.09
CA PRO A 17 -11.20 -9.34 4.40
C PRO A 17 -11.63 -7.92 4.81
N GLY A 18 -12.72 -7.43 4.22
CA GLY A 18 -13.32 -6.14 4.59
C GLY A 18 -12.60 -4.90 4.05
N LEU A 19 -11.52 -5.04 3.28
CA LEU A 19 -10.84 -3.90 2.65
C LEU A 19 -10.36 -4.26 1.24
N ASN A 20 -10.68 -3.42 0.26
CA ASN A 20 -10.26 -3.62 -1.12
C ASN A 20 -8.78 -3.21 -1.29
N GLY A 21 -7.92 -4.17 -1.63
CA GLY A 21 -6.49 -3.93 -1.83
C GLY A 21 -6.19 -2.91 -2.94
N PHE A 22 -6.99 -2.86 -4.02
CA PHE A 22 -6.80 -1.88 -5.09
C PHE A 22 -7.18 -0.46 -4.67
N GLU A 23 -8.28 -0.30 -3.93
CA GLU A 23 -8.66 1.00 -3.38
C GLU A 23 -7.62 1.50 -2.38
N THR A 24 -7.06 0.60 -1.58
CA THR A 24 -5.95 0.89 -0.67
C THR A 24 -4.71 1.36 -1.44
N CYS A 25 -4.37 0.68 -2.54
CA CYS A 25 -3.27 1.08 -3.43
C CYS A 25 -3.50 2.49 -4.01
N ALA A 26 -4.71 2.81 -4.44
CA ALA A 26 -5.07 4.15 -4.94
C ALA A 26 -4.87 5.22 -3.86
N ARG A 27 -5.32 4.97 -2.62
CA ARG A 27 -5.13 5.89 -1.49
C ARG A 27 -3.64 6.09 -1.15
N ILE A 28 -2.84 5.03 -1.23
CA ILE A 28 -1.37 5.11 -1.06
C ILE A 28 -0.76 5.99 -2.14
N ARG A 29 -1.15 5.80 -3.41
CA ARG A 29 -0.66 6.60 -4.55
C ARG A 29 -0.99 8.09 -4.41
N THR A 30 -2.18 8.42 -3.94
CA THR A 30 -2.57 9.82 -3.68
C THR A 30 -1.78 10.44 -2.52
N SER A 31 -1.49 9.67 -1.49
CA SER A 31 -0.86 10.19 -0.26
C SER A 31 0.67 10.25 -0.33
N TYR A 32 1.30 9.30 -1.02
CA TYR A 32 2.76 9.12 -1.05
C TYR A 32 3.37 9.27 -2.45
N GLY A 33 2.53 9.44 -3.48
CA GLY A 33 2.96 9.64 -4.86
C GLY A 33 3.27 8.35 -5.62
N ALA A 34 3.53 8.50 -6.92
CA ALA A 34 3.85 7.40 -7.82
C ALA A 34 5.27 6.81 -7.59
N ALA A 35 6.17 7.58 -6.96
CA ALA A 35 7.56 7.19 -6.73
C ALA A 35 7.71 6.09 -5.66
N LEU A 36 6.75 5.95 -4.73
CA LEU A 36 6.79 4.91 -3.70
C LEU A 36 6.47 3.54 -4.31
N PRO A 37 7.38 2.56 -4.36
CA PRO A 37 7.06 1.25 -4.91
C PRO A 37 5.99 0.54 -4.07
N VAL A 38 5.03 -0.11 -4.74
CA VAL A 38 3.99 -0.92 -4.09
C VAL A 38 4.03 -2.31 -4.70
N ILE A 39 4.30 -3.32 -3.90
CA ILE A 39 4.27 -4.73 -4.29
C ILE A 39 2.94 -5.31 -3.81
N ILE A 40 2.14 -5.81 -4.74
CA ILE A 40 0.90 -6.50 -4.42
C ILE A 40 1.20 -7.96 -4.18
N LEU A 41 0.80 -8.47 -3.02
CA LEU A 41 0.79 -9.88 -2.69
C LEU A 41 -0.56 -10.46 -3.08
N THR A 42 -0.48 -11.50 -3.89
CA THR A 42 -1.58 -12.41 -4.22
C THR A 42 -1.11 -13.81 -3.89
N ALA A 43 -2.00 -14.77 -3.75
CA ALA A 43 -1.63 -16.17 -3.61
C ALA A 43 -2.64 -17.04 -4.33
#